data_AF-A0A9Q9AIC9-F1
#
_entry.id   AF-A0A9Q9AIC9-F1
#
_cell.length_a   1.000
_cell.length_b   1.000
_cell.length_c   1.000
_cell.angle_alpha   90.00
_cell.angle_beta   90.00
_cell.angle_gamma   90.00
#
_symmetry.space_group_name_H-M   'P 1'
#
loop_
_entity.id
_entity.type
_entity.pdbx_description
1 polymer ?
#
loop_
_entity_poly.entity_id
_entity_poly.type
_entity_poly.pdbx_seq_one_letter_code
_entity_poly.pdbx_strand_id
1 'polypeptide(L)'
;MQTSSTTTYSKNKQVAVRDWLEDIPATFVGNTTFSRVPISSVINKVPSARLCTMARSSERSLATLASSGTIVLFTPVVAVKATNKTSSSSNTDPFEILGRALSRYHKRIRHVPYHPKVGFTDTHDAFCSQADAVVVVMCEPAQDKAASLDDQIEFAESANDALKESMGGRPLKHPVALIQCGNFEGGWWPSNSAFETVLKCRTSDTETAQQVARKLFEAKK
;
A
#
# COMPACT_ATOMS: atom_id res chain seq x y z
N MET A 1 55.25 -24.49 -22.50
CA MET A 1 55.48 -24.66 -21.05
C MET A 1 54.10 -24.58 -20.40
N GLN A 2 53.33 -25.67 -20.17
CA GLN A 2 53.51 -26.72 -19.14
C GLN A 2 53.98 -26.09 -17.81
N THR A 3 53.27 -26.16 -16.68
CA THR A 3 52.61 -27.30 -15.99
C THR A 3 51.54 -26.78 -14.99
N SER A 4 50.33 -27.35 -14.87
CA SER A 4 49.90 -28.49 -14.00
C SER A 4 49.83 -28.13 -12.49
N SER A 5 48.65 -28.13 -11.84
CA SER A 5 48.00 -29.25 -11.07
C SER A 5 48.07 -28.94 -9.53
N THR A 6 47.19 -29.29 -8.58
CA THR A 6 46.23 -30.39 -8.42
C THR A 6 45.30 -30.15 -7.20
N THR A 7 44.08 -30.70 -7.30
CA THR A 7 43.06 -31.20 -6.34
C THR A 7 43.41 -31.47 -4.86
N THR A 8 42.48 -31.16 -3.93
CA THR A 8 42.01 -32.03 -2.80
C THR A 8 40.77 -31.39 -2.12
N TYR A 9 39.55 -31.93 -2.26
CA TYR A 9 38.92 -33.02 -1.50
C TYR A 9 38.36 -32.62 -0.12
N SER A 10 37.04 -32.38 -0.11
CA SER A 10 36.04 -32.72 0.91
C SER A 10 36.53 -33.34 2.22
N LYS A 11 36.36 -32.61 3.34
CA LYS A 11 35.93 -33.09 4.67
C LYS A 11 35.97 -31.94 5.68
N ASN A 12 34.81 -31.54 6.18
CA ASN A 12 34.53 -31.31 7.62
C ASN A 12 33.19 -30.59 7.76
N LYS A 13 32.14 -31.42 7.72
CA LYS A 13 30.85 -31.13 8.32
C LYS A 13 31.00 -31.40 9.82
N GLN A 14 30.34 -30.56 10.61
CA GLN A 14 30.02 -30.73 12.05
C GLN A 14 31.08 -30.29 13.07
N VAL A 15 30.55 -29.76 14.18
CA VAL A 15 31.22 -29.10 15.33
C VAL A 15 31.60 -27.65 14.97
N ALA A 16 30.88 -26.60 15.36
CA ALA A 16 30.31 -26.31 16.67
C ALA A 16 28.99 -25.53 16.55
N VAL A 17 27.88 -26.24 16.67
CA VAL A 17 26.61 -25.72 17.22
C VAL A 17 26.65 -26.13 18.68
N ARG A 18 27.27 -25.32 19.54
CA ARG A 18 27.33 -25.47 21.00
C ARG A 18 28.14 -24.30 21.54
N ASP A 19 27.49 -23.16 21.77
CA ASP A 19 28.01 -22.11 22.65
C ASP A 19 26.96 -21.07 23.08
N TRP A 20 25.70 -21.48 23.17
CA TRP A 20 24.59 -20.60 23.62
C TRP A 20 23.66 -21.36 24.55
N LEU A 21 24.21 -21.97 25.61
CA LEU A 21 23.38 -22.61 26.63
C LEU A 21 24.01 -22.67 28.02
N GLU A 22 24.53 -21.55 28.54
CA GLU A 22 24.75 -21.39 29.99
C GLU A 22 24.50 -19.94 30.40
N ASP A 23 23.23 -19.60 30.67
CA ASP A 23 22.89 -18.53 31.62
C ASP A 23 21.38 -18.57 31.95
N ILE A 24 20.99 -19.48 32.85
CA ILE A 24 19.70 -19.40 33.53
C ILE A 24 19.91 -19.75 35.01
N PRO A 25 19.72 -18.80 35.95
CA PRO A 25 19.68 -19.12 37.37
C PRO A 25 18.37 -19.82 37.75
N ALA A 26 18.52 -20.87 38.56
CA ALA A 26 17.44 -21.71 39.08
C ALA A 26 16.77 -21.08 40.32
N THR A 27 15.45 -21.09 40.37
CA THR A 27 14.66 -21.39 41.60
C THR A 27 13.18 -21.52 41.24
N PHE A 28 12.64 -22.74 41.34
CA PHE A 28 11.21 -22.89 41.64
C PHE A 28 10.96 -24.21 42.38
N VAL A 29 10.44 -24.08 43.60
CA VAL A 29 9.96 -25.18 44.45
C VAL A 29 8.43 -25.18 44.38
N GLY A 30 7.86 -26.33 44.03
CA GLY A 30 6.71 -26.90 44.74
C GLY A 30 5.27 -26.52 44.32
N ASN A 31 4.58 -27.55 43.80
CA ASN A 31 3.17 -27.93 44.03
C ASN A 31 2.03 -27.37 43.16
N THR A 32 1.71 -28.18 42.14
CA THR A 32 0.41 -28.79 41.78
C THR A 32 -0.88 -28.22 42.40
N THR A 33 -1.76 -27.68 41.55
CA THR A 33 -3.18 -28.09 41.51
C THR A 33 -3.79 -27.76 40.15
N PHE A 34 -4.36 -28.78 39.51
CA PHE A 34 -5.04 -28.69 38.21
C PHE A 34 -6.33 -27.86 38.32
N SER A 35 -6.47 -26.84 37.49
CA SER A 35 -7.78 -26.36 37.04
C SER A 35 -7.71 -25.97 35.57
N ARG A 36 -8.55 -26.64 34.77
CA ARG A 36 -8.68 -26.48 33.33
C ARG A 36 -9.14 -25.06 32.98
N VAL A 37 -8.41 -24.39 32.10
CA VAL A 37 -8.94 -23.26 31.33
C VAL A 37 -8.54 -23.48 29.86
N PRO A 38 -9.49 -23.45 28.91
CA PRO A 38 -9.16 -23.60 27.49
C PRO A 38 -8.36 -22.39 27.01
N ILE A 39 -7.17 -22.64 26.44
CA ILE A 39 -6.36 -21.64 25.74
C ILE A 39 -7.08 -21.31 24.43
N SER A 40 -8.04 -20.40 24.50
CA SER A 40 -8.56 -19.69 23.34
C SER A 40 -7.73 -18.43 23.15
N SER A 41 -6.99 -18.41 22.03
CA SER A 41 -6.65 -17.22 21.25
C SER A 41 -6.30 -15.93 22.01
N VAL A 42 -5.08 -15.83 22.52
CA VAL A 42 -4.42 -14.51 22.64
C VAL A 42 -3.69 -14.25 21.32
N ILE A 43 -4.46 -14.05 20.25
CA ILE A 43 -3.97 -13.26 19.13
C ILE A 43 -4.10 -11.83 19.64
N ASN A 44 -2.97 -11.20 19.95
CA ASN A 44 -2.89 -9.76 20.08
C ASN A 44 -3.29 -9.16 18.73
N LYS A 45 -4.60 -9.01 18.52
CA LYS A 45 -5.16 -8.28 17.40
C LYS A 45 -4.77 -6.84 17.66
N VAL A 46 -3.72 -6.37 16.99
CA VAL A 46 -3.41 -4.94 16.91
C VAL A 46 -4.74 -4.25 16.61
N PRO A 47 -5.17 -3.25 17.40
CA PRO A 47 -6.45 -2.60 17.17
C PRO A 47 -6.50 -2.17 15.70
N SER A 48 -7.42 -2.77 14.95
CA SER A 48 -7.62 -2.54 13.52
C SER A 48 -7.80 -1.04 13.18
N ALA A 49 -8.02 -0.20 14.19
CA ALA A 49 -8.15 1.25 14.11
C ALA A 49 -6.88 2.05 13.73
N ARG A 50 -5.71 1.45 13.46
CA ARG A 50 -4.47 2.23 13.18
C ARG A 50 -3.71 1.88 11.87
N LEU A 51 -4.27 1.08 10.98
CA LEU A 51 -3.57 0.73 9.73
C LEU A 51 -3.70 1.80 8.65
N CYS A 52 -4.85 2.49 8.62
CA CYS A 52 -5.05 3.68 7.80
C CYS A 52 -5.91 4.72 8.53
N THR A 53 -5.68 5.99 8.22
CA THR A 53 -6.37 7.14 8.80
C THR A 53 -6.92 8.03 7.70
N MET A 54 -8.18 8.44 7.84
CA MET A 54 -8.78 9.44 6.97
C MET A 54 -8.34 10.82 7.48
N ALA A 55 -7.41 11.45 6.76
CA ALA A 55 -6.89 12.76 7.11
C ALA A 55 -7.86 13.88 6.70
N ARG A 56 -8.51 13.72 5.54
CA ARG A 56 -9.55 14.61 5.03
C ARG A 56 -10.64 13.77 4.35
N SER A 57 -11.89 14.20 4.45
CA SER A 57 -13.05 13.50 3.90
C SER A 57 -13.98 14.54 3.29
N SER A 58 -14.41 14.32 2.06
CA SER A 58 -15.46 15.13 1.43
C SER A 58 -16.84 14.55 1.67
N GLU A 59 -17.85 15.42 1.59
CA GLU A 59 -19.26 15.05 1.67
C GLU A 59 -19.70 14.18 0.48
N ARG A 60 -18.98 14.28 -0.66
CA ARG A 60 -19.19 13.44 -1.84
C ARG A 60 -18.35 12.16 -1.73
N SER A 61 -18.79 11.27 -0.85
CA SER A 61 -18.19 9.94 -0.70
C SER A 61 -18.33 9.12 -1.98
N LEU A 62 -17.35 8.24 -2.26
CA LEU A 62 -17.46 7.25 -3.35
C LEU A 62 -18.64 6.30 -3.14
N ALA A 63 -19.18 6.21 -1.93
CA ALA A 63 -20.39 5.45 -1.61
C ALA A 63 -21.64 5.93 -2.36
N THR A 64 -21.69 7.21 -2.75
CA THR A 64 -22.84 7.78 -3.46
C THR A 64 -22.73 7.62 -4.97
N LEU A 65 -21.60 7.11 -5.46
CA LEU A 65 -21.40 6.88 -6.89
C LEU A 65 -22.37 5.81 -7.39
N ALA A 66 -23.01 6.08 -8.54
CA ALA A 66 -23.88 5.12 -9.18
C ALA A 66 -23.11 3.84 -9.51
N SER A 67 -23.74 2.66 -9.40
CA SER A 67 -23.08 1.38 -9.71
C SER A 67 -22.59 1.27 -11.17
N SER A 68 -23.15 2.10 -12.06
CA SER A 68 -22.70 2.25 -13.44
C SER A 68 -21.51 3.20 -13.62
N GLY A 69 -21.15 3.98 -12.62
CA GLY A 69 -20.02 4.91 -12.69
C GLY A 69 -18.70 4.18 -12.87
N THR A 70 -17.69 4.81 -13.44
CA THR A 70 -16.35 4.22 -13.57
C THR A 70 -15.40 4.92 -12.61
N ILE A 71 -14.73 4.12 -11.78
CA ILE A 71 -13.65 4.61 -10.91
C ILE A 71 -12.32 4.29 -11.57
N VAL A 72 -11.48 5.30 -11.78
CA VAL A 72 -10.10 5.10 -12.21
C VAL A 72 -9.20 5.15 -10.98
N LEU A 73 -8.42 4.09 -10.78
CA LEU A 73 -7.42 3.98 -9.74
C LEU A 73 -6.04 4.14 -10.38
N PHE A 74 -5.42 5.30 -10.18
CA PHE A 74 -4.05 5.58 -10.60
C PHE A 74 -3.07 5.12 -9.53
N THR A 75 -2.10 4.30 -9.92
CA THR A 75 -1.09 3.76 -9.00
C THR A 75 0.32 3.96 -9.52
N PRO A 76 1.27 4.33 -8.65
CA PRO A 76 2.64 4.57 -9.08
C PRO A 76 3.30 3.23 -9.40
N VAL A 77 4.06 3.19 -10.48
CA VAL A 77 4.97 2.07 -10.76
C VAL A 77 6.12 2.13 -9.76
N VAL A 78 6.11 1.21 -8.79
CA VAL A 78 7.15 1.11 -7.74
C VAL A 78 8.07 -0.07 -8.05
N ALA A 79 9.38 0.20 -8.08
CA ALA A 79 10.37 -0.88 -8.12
C ALA A 79 10.44 -1.57 -6.75
N VAL A 80 9.92 -2.78 -6.64
CA VAL A 80 9.99 -3.56 -5.40
C VAL A 80 11.42 -4.07 -5.22
N LYS A 81 12.10 -3.68 -4.14
CA LYS A 81 13.45 -4.18 -3.83
C LYS A 81 13.33 -5.67 -3.44
N ALA A 82 13.93 -6.56 -4.23
CA ALA A 82 14.01 -7.98 -3.92
C ALA A 82 14.83 -8.20 -2.65
N THR A 83 14.18 -8.22 -1.48
CA THR A 83 14.80 -8.58 -0.22
C THR A 83 14.64 -10.08 -0.01
N ASN A 84 15.78 -10.79 -0.09
CA ASN A 84 16.03 -12.22 0.10
C ASN A 84 15.95 -13.12 -1.15
N LYS A 85 17.12 -13.73 -1.43
CA LYS A 85 17.36 -14.81 -2.39
C LYS A 85 16.56 -16.07 -2.01
N THR A 86 15.24 -16.11 -2.20
CA THR A 86 14.42 -17.35 -2.35
C THR A 86 12.92 -17.02 -2.56
N SER A 87 12.61 -16.03 -3.39
CA SER A 87 11.30 -16.00 -4.04
C SER A 87 11.48 -15.36 -5.39
N SER A 88 11.13 -16.11 -6.43
CA SER A 88 10.96 -15.62 -7.78
C SER A 88 10.32 -14.23 -7.74
N SER A 89 11.04 -13.25 -8.27
CA SER A 89 10.56 -11.92 -8.63
C SER A 89 9.11 -11.94 -9.08
N SER A 90 8.18 -11.75 -8.16
CA SER A 90 6.80 -11.53 -8.52
C SER A 90 6.77 -10.13 -9.09
N ASN A 91 6.76 -10.03 -10.42
CA ASN A 91 6.45 -8.84 -11.23
C ASN A 91 5.00 -8.33 -10.97
N THR A 92 4.50 -8.57 -9.77
CA THR A 92 3.13 -8.39 -9.36
C THR A 92 3.02 -7.00 -8.78
N ASP A 93 2.08 -6.24 -9.35
CA ASP A 93 1.75 -4.90 -8.91
C ASP A 93 1.41 -4.90 -7.40
N PRO A 94 2.15 -4.14 -6.56
CA PRO A 94 1.91 -4.10 -5.12
C PRO A 94 0.52 -3.53 -4.76
N PHE A 95 -0.16 -2.87 -5.71
CA PHE A 95 -1.49 -2.29 -5.53
C PHE A 95 -2.61 -3.15 -6.11
N GLU A 96 -2.31 -4.32 -6.69
CA GLU A 96 -3.34 -5.26 -7.15
C GLU A 96 -4.33 -5.60 -6.02
N ILE A 97 -3.80 -5.75 -4.79
CA ILE A 97 -4.59 -6.03 -3.59
C ILE A 97 -5.56 -4.89 -3.28
N LEU A 98 -5.12 -3.63 -3.44
CA LEU A 98 -5.96 -2.44 -3.26
C LEU A 98 -7.06 -2.37 -4.32
N GLY A 99 -6.70 -2.54 -5.59
CA GLY A 99 -7.68 -2.61 -6.68
C GLY A 99 -8.73 -3.68 -6.43
N ARG A 100 -8.31 -4.89 -6.03
CA ARG A 100 -9.21 -6.00 -5.68
C ARG A 100 -10.10 -5.69 -4.47
N ALA A 101 -9.57 -5.00 -3.46
CA ALA A 101 -10.35 -4.61 -2.29
C ALA A 101 -11.45 -3.60 -2.66
N LEU A 102 -11.13 -2.59 -3.48
CA LEU A 102 -12.10 -1.63 -3.97
C LEU A 102 -13.17 -2.30 -4.86
N SER A 103 -12.79 -3.29 -5.67
CA SER A 103 -13.70 -4.00 -6.57
C SER A 103 -14.82 -4.76 -5.84
N ARG A 104 -14.67 -4.99 -4.52
CA ARG A 104 -15.74 -5.54 -3.68
C ARG A 104 -16.87 -4.55 -3.44
N TYR A 105 -16.58 -3.26 -3.49
CA TYR A 105 -17.54 -2.16 -3.29
C TYR A 105 -18.07 -1.61 -4.60
N HIS A 106 -17.23 -1.55 -5.64
CA HIS A 106 -17.59 -1.01 -6.95
C HIS A 106 -17.18 -1.93 -8.09
N LYS A 107 -18.10 -2.30 -9.00
CA LYS A 107 -17.82 -3.28 -10.06
C LYS A 107 -16.94 -2.74 -11.20
N ARG A 108 -17.00 -1.43 -11.45
CA ARG A 108 -16.27 -0.77 -12.56
C ARG A 108 -15.08 0.01 -12.02
N ILE A 109 -14.00 -0.71 -11.74
CA ILE A 109 -12.73 -0.11 -11.35
C ILE A 109 -11.71 -0.40 -12.44
N ARG A 110 -11.06 0.65 -12.93
CA ARG A 110 -9.97 0.57 -13.90
C ARG A 110 -8.67 0.88 -13.19
N HIS A 111 -7.80 -0.11 -13.11
CA HIS A 111 -6.45 0.06 -12.57
C HIS A 111 -5.54 0.60 -13.68
N VAL A 112 -4.95 1.78 -13.46
CA VAL A 112 -4.08 2.43 -14.44
C VAL A 112 -2.75 2.78 -13.75
N PRO A 113 -1.66 2.05 -14.04
CA PRO A 113 -0.37 2.40 -13.50
C PRO A 113 0.14 3.69 -14.17
N TYR A 114 0.80 4.56 -13.40
CA TYR A 114 1.51 5.73 -13.90
C TYR A 114 2.97 5.70 -13.45
N HIS A 115 3.86 6.29 -14.25
CA HIS A 115 5.26 6.41 -13.90
C HIS A 115 5.52 7.83 -13.37
N PRO A 116 5.95 8.02 -12.11
CA PRO A 116 6.14 9.34 -11.52
C PRO A 116 6.96 10.29 -12.41
N LYS A 117 8.11 9.82 -12.91
CA LYS A 117 8.99 10.63 -13.79
C LYS A 117 8.42 10.98 -15.18
N VAL A 118 7.41 10.23 -15.66
CA VAL A 118 6.76 10.53 -16.94
C VAL A 118 5.61 11.52 -16.72
N GLY A 119 4.99 11.48 -15.54
CA GLY A 119 3.92 12.38 -15.16
C GLY A 119 2.60 12.09 -15.86
N PHE A 120 1.76 13.12 -15.91
CA PHE A 120 0.43 13.07 -16.50
C PHE A 120 0.53 13.11 -18.04
N THR A 121 -0.29 12.33 -18.73
CA THR A 121 -0.21 12.16 -20.21
C THR A 121 -1.60 12.17 -20.82
N ASP A 122 -1.71 12.36 -22.13
CA ASP A 122 -2.98 12.31 -22.87
C ASP A 122 -3.76 11.00 -22.65
N THR A 123 -3.04 9.90 -22.40
CA THR A 123 -3.67 8.62 -22.07
C THR A 123 -4.36 8.69 -20.71
N HIS A 124 -3.73 9.33 -19.72
CA HIS A 124 -4.33 9.55 -18.41
C HIS A 124 -5.52 10.51 -18.49
N ASP A 125 -5.43 11.54 -19.32
CA ASP A 125 -6.55 12.45 -19.57
C ASP A 125 -7.76 11.74 -20.18
N ALA A 126 -7.54 10.86 -21.16
CA ALA A 126 -8.60 10.05 -21.74
C ALA A 126 -9.29 9.13 -20.71
N PHE A 127 -8.54 8.62 -19.72
CA PHE A 127 -9.10 7.88 -18.59
C PHE A 127 -9.90 8.78 -17.65
N CYS A 128 -9.37 9.96 -17.29
CA CYS A 128 -10.08 10.94 -16.46
C CYS A 128 -11.39 11.40 -17.12
N SER A 129 -11.38 11.61 -18.43
CA SER A 129 -12.55 11.98 -19.23
C SER A 129 -13.68 10.94 -19.14
N GLN A 130 -13.33 9.65 -19.10
CA GLN A 130 -14.28 8.54 -18.97
C GLN A 130 -14.64 8.17 -17.52
N ALA A 131 -13.89 8.69 -16.54
CA ALA A 131 -14.10 8.39 -15.12
C ALA A 131 -15.22 9.26 -14.54
N ASP A 132 -16.01 8.68 -13.64
CA ASP A 132 -16.97 9.41 -12.79
C ASP A 132 -16.34 9.75 -11.43
N ALA A 133 -15.32 8.98 -11.02
CA ALA A 133 -14.48 9.27 -9.87
C ALA A 133 -13.04 8.82 -10.14
N VAL A 134 -12.08 9.54 -9.54
CA VAL A 134 -10.66 9.23 -9.66
C VAL A 134 -10.06 9.06 -8.26
N VAL A 135 -9.26 8.01 -8.11
CA VAL A 135 -8.47 7.72 -6.92
C VAL A 135 -7.01 7.71 -7.33
N VAL A 136 -6.18 8.53 -6.71
CA VAL A 136 -4.74 8.57 -6.96
C VAL A 136 -4.00 8.04 -5.74
N VAL A 137 -3.11 7.08 -5.96
CA VAL A 137 -2.21 6.57 -4.93
C VAL A 137 -0.86 7.27 -5.06
N MET A 138 -0.34 7.73 -3.94
CA MET A 138 1.05 8.11 -3.75
C MET A 138 1.70 7.08 -2.83
N CYS A 139 2.92 6.69 -3.17
CA CYS A 139 3.70 5.75 -2.39
C CYS A 139 5.05 6.34 -2.05
N GLU A 140 5.47 6.19 -0.80
CA GLU A 140 6.83 6.52 -0.37
C GLU A 140 7.84 5.63 -1.13
N PRO A 141 8.70 6.20 -1.97
CA PRO A 141 9.64 5.43 -2.77
C PRO A 141 10.79 4.92 -1.90
N ALA A 142 11.40 3.81 -2.31
CA ALA A 142 12.50 3.20 -1.57
C ALA A 142 13.80 4.03 -1.60
N GLN A 143 13.96 4.92 -2.59
CA GLN A 143 15.10 5.81 -2.81
C GLN A 143 14.56 7.20 -3.22
N ASP A 144 15.32 8.27 -2.93
CA ASP A 144 15.01 9.65 -3.32
C ASP A 144 13.57 10.10 -3.06
N LYS A 145 13.19 10.05 -1.77
CA LYS A 145 11.82 10.27 -1.27
C LYS A 145 11.18 11.57 -1.73
N ALA A 146 11.86 12.70 -1.54
CA ALA A 146 11.28 14.01 -1.79
C ALA A 146 10.95 14.20 -3.29
N ALA A 147 11.95 14.09 -4.16
CA ALA A 147 11.77 14.32 -5.60
C ALA A 147 10.72 13.38 -6.21
N SER A 148 10.72 12.09 -5.84
CA SER A 148 9.74 11.16 -6.40
C SER A 148 8.34 11.32 -5.78
N LEU A 149 8.19 11.98 -4.62
CA LEU A 149 6.88 12.34 -4.09
C LEU A 149 6.35 13.64 -4.71
N ASP A 150 7.24 14.57 -5.06
CA ASP A 150 6.91 15.79 -5.80
C ASP A 150 6.34 15.44 -7.19
N ASP A 151 7.00 14.54 -7.92
CA ASP A 151 6.48 14.03 -9.20
C ASP A 151 5.07 13.38 -9.06
N GLN A 152 4.84 12.67 -7.95
CA GLN A 152 3.57 11.99 -7.68
C GLN A 152 2.44 12.96 -7.30
N ILE A 153 2.74 14.03 -6.56
CA ILE A 153 1.71 15.03 -6.22
C ILE A 153 1.35 15.87 -7.44
N GLU A 154 2.33 16.22 -8.28
CA GLU A 154 2.10 16.94 -9.53
C GLU A 154 1.19 16.13 -10.47
N PHE A 155 1.41 14.81 -10.56
CA PHE A 155 0.49 13.91 -11.27
C PHE A 155 -0.93 13.96 -10.69
N ALA A 156 -1.05 13.91 -9.35
CA ALA A 156 -2.34 13.91 -8.69
C ALA A 156 -3.09 15.25 -8.89
N GLU A 157 -2.37 16.37 -8.88
CA GLU A 157 -2.93 17.70 -9.14
C GLU A 157 -3.38 17.83 -10.59
N SER A 158 -2.56 17.38 -11.54
CA SER A 158 -2.93 17.31 -12.96
C SER A 158 -4.20 16.48 -13.20
N ALA A 159 -4.32 15.33 -12.53
CA ALA A 159 -5.53 14.51 -12.59
C ALA A 159 -6.75 15.22 -11.99
N ASN A 160 -6.57 16.01 -10.92
CA ASN A 160 -7.63 16.80 -10.30
C ASN A 160 -8.10 17.93 -11.23
N ASP A 161 -7.19 18.58 -11.94
CA ASP A 161 -7.53 19.65 -12.87
C ASP A 161 -8.18 19.11 -14.15
N ALA A 162 -7.67 18.02 -14.72
CA ALA A 162 -8.32 17.33 -15.84
C ALA A 162 -9.76 16.90 -15.52
N LEU A 163 -10.01 16.46 -14.28
CA LEU A 163 -11.36 16.09 -13.84
C LEU A 163 -12.29 17.31 -13.79
N LYS A 164 -11.79 18.48 -13.40
CA LYS A 164 -12.53 19.75 -13.41
C LYS A 164 -12.79 20.25 -14.83
N GLU A 165 -11.82 20.17 -15.73
CA GLU A 165 -11.92 20.65 -17.11
C GLU A 165 -12.86 19.81 -17.97
N SER A 166 -12.93 18.49 -17.72
CA SER A 166 -13.86 17.59 -18.42
C SER A 166 -15.36 17.93 -18.22
N MET A 167 -15.65 18.91 -17.36
CA MET A 167 -16.99 19.43 -17.08
C MET A 167 -17.49 20.40 -18.17
N GLY A 168 -17.71 19.90 -19.38
CA GLY A 168 -18.50 20.56 -20.42
C GLY A 168 -20.02 20.60 -20.09
N GLY A 169 -20.40 21.04 -18.89
CA GLY A 169 -21.80 21.31 -18.51
C GLY A 169 -22.63 20.15 -17.91
N ARG A 170 -22.01 19.07 -17.41
CA ARG A 170 -22.72 17.96 -16.73
C ARG A 170 -22.49 17.99 -15.21
N PRO A 171 -23.43 17.54 -14.35
CA PRO A 171 -23.26 17.65 -12.91
C PRO A 171 -22.33 16.57 -12.35
N LEU A 172 -21.14 17.03 -11.97
CA LEU A 172 -20.27 16.65 -10.84
C LEU A 172 -19.72 15.22 -10.82
N LYS A 173 -18.52 15.07 -11.41
CA LYS A 173 -17.58 14.00 -11.03
C LYS A 173 -17.19 14.17 -9.56
N HIS A 174 -16.96 13.05 -8.86
CA HIS A 174 -16.48 13.08 -7.48
C HIS A 174 -15.09 13.71 -7.42
N PRO A 175 -14.77 14.50 -6.39
CA PRO A 175 -13.42 15.05 -6.22
C PRO A 175 -12.39 13.92 -6.15
N VAL A 176 -11.18 14.17 -6.62
CA VAL A 176 -10.09 13.19 -6.57
C VAL A 176 -9.83 12.78 -5.12
N ALA A 177 -9.83 11.47 -4.87
CA ALA A 177 -9.42 10.90 -3.59
C ALA A 177 -7.93 10.54 -3.62
N LEU A 178 -7.16 11.11 -2.70
CA LEU A 178 -5.73 10.86 -2.58
C LEU A 178 -5.45 9.80 -1.51
N ILE A 179 -4.64 8.80 -1.82
CA ILE A 179 -4.17 7.78 -0.88
C ILE A 179 -2.65 7.91 -0.75
N GLN A 180 -2.16 8.25 0.44
CA GLN A 180 -0.73 8.31 0.74
C GLN A 180 -0.31 7.06 1.51
N CYS A 181 0.41 6.16 0.85
CA CYS A 181 0.96 4.95 1.48
C CYS A 181 2.44 5.11 1.80
N GLY A 182 2.78 4.95 3.07
CA GLY A 182 4.14 5.07 3.60
C GLY A 182 4.14 5.71 5.00
N ASN A 183 5.30 6.13 5.46
CA ASN A 183 5.44 6.80 6.73
C ASN A 183 4.94 8.26 6.66
N PHE A 184 3.65 8.45 6.93
CA PHE A 184 2.97 9.74 6.88
C PHE A 184 3.31 10.72 8.01
N GLU A 185 4.13 10.31 8.98
CA GLU A 185 4.66 11.19 10.05
C GLU A 185 5.90 11.96 9.58
N GLY A 186 6.41 11.63 8.38
CA GLY A 186 7.52 12.34 7.76
C GLY A 186 7.17 13.75 7.31
N GLY A 187 8.06 14.71 7.55
CA GLY A 187 7.94 16.09 7.04
C GLY A 187 8.26 16.25 5.54
N TRP A 188 8.47 15.16 4.81
CA TRP A 188 8.83 15.15 3.39
C TRP A 188 7.64 14.91 2.45
N TRP A 189 6.43 14.74 2.99
CA TRP A 189 5.24 14.64 2.15
C TRP A 189 4.87 16.03 1.63
N PRO A 190 4.62 16.18 0.32
CA PRO A 190 4.20 17.44 -0.24
C PRO A 190 2.81 17.84 0.26
N SER A 191 2.46 19.11 0.05
CA SER A 191 1.13 19.64 0.39
C SER A 191 0.05 18.90 -0.39
N ASN A 192 -1.00 18.46 0.31
CA ASN A 192 -2.17 17.80 -0.29
C ASN A 192 -3.44 18.63 -0.11
N SER A 193 -3.29 19.94 0.06
CA SER A 193 -4.39 20.88 0.31
C SER A 193 -5.42 20.94 -0.83
N ALA A 194 -5.01 20.62 -2.06
CA ALA A 194 -5.86 20.58 -3.25
C ALA A 194 -6.92 19.44 -3.22
N PHE A 195 -6.77 18.47 -2.32
CA PHE A 195 -7.63 17.29 -2.26
C PHE A 195 -8.62 17.36 -1.10
N GLU A 196 -9.89 17.08 -1.39
CA GLU A 196 -10.94 17.05 -0.38
C GLU A 196 -10.95 15.73 0.42
N THR A 197 -10.58 14.63 -0.23
CA THR A 197 -10.50 13.31 0.39
C THR A 197 -9.04 12.85 0.40
N VAL A 198 -8.48 12.65 1.58
CA VAL A 198 -7.09 12.20 1.78
C VAL A 198 -7.08 11.06 2.80
N LEU A 199 -6.59 9.89 2.38
CA LEU A 199 -6.28 8.76 3.25
C LEU A 199 -4.78 8.59 3.40
N LYS A 200 -4.36 8.19 4.60
CA LYS A 200 -2.98 7.86 4.92
C LYS A 200 -2.92 6.39 5.36
N CYS A 201 -2.05 5.60 4.76
CA CYS A 201 -1.77 4.19 5.04
C CYS A 201 -0.28 4.04 5.34
N ARG A 202 0.11 3.13 6.24
CA ARG A 202 1.54 2.81 6.42
C ARG A 202 2.03 1.74 5.45
N THR A 203 1.16 0.80 5.11
CA THR A 203 1.49 -0.41 4.33
C THR A 203 0.46 -0.62 3.22
N SER A 204 0.82 -1.44 2.22
CA SER A 204 -0.05 -1.82 1.09
C SER A 204 -0.52 -3.28 1.18
N ASP A 205 -0.56 -3.84 2.39
CA ASP A 205 -0.96 -5.22 2.65
C ASP A 205 -2.49 -5.41 2.56
N THR A 206 -2.93 -6.68 2.64
CA THR A 206 -4.35 -7.03 2.46
C THR A 206 -5.26 -6.40 3.50
N GLU A 207 -4.85 -6.31 4.76
CA GLU A 207 -5.70 -5.72 5.80
C GLU A 207 -5.85 -4.21 5.57
N THR A 208 -4.75 -3.51 5.29
CA THR A 208 -4.76 -2.08 5.01
C THR A 208 -5.57 -1.74 3.77
N ALA A 209 -5.40 -2.50 2.68
CA ALA A 209 -6.19 -2.34 1.46
C ALA A 209 -7.70 -2.48 1.71
N GLN A 210 -8.11 -3.46 2.51
CA GLN A 210 -9.52 -3.63 2.89
C GLN A 210 -10.05 -2.45 3.71
N GLN A 211 -9.25 -1.92 4.64
CA GLN A 211 -9.65 -0.76 5.43
C GLN A 211 -9.72 0.52 4.60
N VAL A 212 -8.77 0.74 3.70
CA VAL A 212 -8.78 1.89 2.78
C VAL A 212 -10.04 1.85 1.92
N ALA A 213 -10.34 0.69 1.31
CA ALA A 213 -11.56 0.51 0.55
C ALA A 213 -12.80 0.76 1.41
N ARG A 214 -12.86 0.18 2.60
CA ARG A 214 -13.98 0.40 3.52
C ARG A 214 -14.17 1.88 3.85
N LYS A 215 -13.12 2.61 4.19
CA LYS A 215 -13.19 4.04 4.53
C LYS A 215 -13.59 4.93 3.35
N LEU A 216 -13.18 4.58 2.13
CA LEU A 216 -13.56 5.32 0.93
C LEU A 216 -15.05 5.18 0.59
N PHE A 217 -15.64 4.01 0.89
CA PHE A 217 -17.04 3.69 0.61
C PHE A 217 -17.95 3.73 1.87
N GLU A 218 -17.41 4.06 3.04
CA GLU A 218 -18.21 4.36 4.23
C GLU A 218 -18.76 5.78 4.09
N ALA A 219 -20.05 5.90 3.80
CA ALA A 219 -20.74 7.17 3.91
C ALA A 219 -20.78 7.59 5.38
N LYS A 220 -20.43 8.85 5.67
CA LYS A 220 -20.84 9.48 6.93
C LYS A 220 -22.37 9.50 6.94
N LYS A 221 -22.97 8.66 7.79
CA LYS A 221 -24.41 8.74 8.09
C LYS A 221 -24.71 10.01 8.87
#